data_AF-A0A8E2JAJ2-F1
#
_entry.id   AF-A0A8E2JAJ2-F1
#
_cell.length_a   1.000
_cell.length_b   1.000
_cell.length_c   1.000
_cell.angle_alpha   90.00
_cell.angle_beta   90.00
_cell.angle_gamma   90.00
#
_symmetry.space_group_name_H-M   'P 1'
#
loop_
_entity.id
_entity.type
_entity.pdbx_description
1 polymer ?
#
loop_
_entity_poly.entity_id
_entity_poly.type
_entity_poly.pdbx_seq_one_letter_code
_entity_poly.pdbx_strand_id
1 'polypeptide(L)'
;MAALQLGGVLTREISTTYHDAAPFSAKLGNKKLALLWTEKELEIGWHCVSEDHPHCKKELEAVSKIRAATENCGPFDQSIVAGRSLMSTESWTL
;
A
#
# COMPACT_ATOMS: atom_id res chain seq x y z
N MET A 1 -18.96 3.95 -20.50
CA MET A 1 -17.73 4.69 -20.13
C MET A 1 -17.80 5.35 -18.74
N ALA A 2 -18.96 5.80 -18.24
CA ALA A 2 -19.03 6.49 -16.93
C ALA A 2 -18.85 5.57 -15.69
N ALA A 3 -19.26 4.30 -15.75
CA ALA A 3 -19.15 3.38 -14.60
C ALA A 3 -17.70 2.96 -14.28
N LEU A 4 -16.84 2.85 -15.31
CA LEU A 4 -15.42 2.56 -15.14
C LEU A 4 -14.65 3.75 -14.55
N GLN A 5 -15.04 4.98 -14.89
CA GLN A 5 -14.45 6.20 -14.31
C GLN A 5 -14.81 6.37 -12.83
N LEU A 6 -16.06 6.11 -12.45
CA LEU A 6 -16.46 6.17 -11.03
C LEU A 6 -15.80 5.06 -10.21
N GLY A 7 -15.74 3.84 -10.77
CA GLY A 7 -15.01 2.72 -10.17
C GLY A 7 -13.52 3.03 -9.99
N GLY A 8 -12.85 3.54 -11.02
CA GLY A 8 -11.44 3.91 -10.95
C GLY A 8 -11.13 5.02 -9.93
N VAL A 9 -11.97 6.04 -9.81
CA VAL A 9 -11.81 7.10 -8.80
C VAL A 9 -12.01 6.56 -7.39
N LEU A 10 -13.05 5.77 -7.16
CA LEU A 10 -13.29 5.14 -5.86
C LEU A 10 -12.15 4.20 -5.46
N THR A 11 -11.69 3.37 -6.40
CA THR A 11 -10.57 2.46 -6.18
C THR A 11 -9.27 3.21 -5.88
N ARG A 12 -9.04 4.37 -6.51
CA ARG A 12 -7.91 5.26 -6.20
C ARG A 12 -7.99 5.86 -4.79
N GLU A 13 -9.14 6.37 -4.38
CA GLU A 13 -9.32 6.96 -3.05
C GLU A 13 -9.14 5.91 -1.95
N ILE A 14 -9.68 4.70 -2.16
CA ILE A 14 -9.51 3.57 -1.25
C ILE A 14 -8.04 3.14 -1.18
N SER A 15 -7.35 3.02 -2.33
CA SER A 15 -5.92 2.70 -2.38
C SER A 15 -5.09 3.72 -1.60
N THR A 16 -5.37 5.01 -1.78
CA THR A 16 -4.68 6.10 -1.05
C THR A 16 -4.93 5.99 0.45
N THR A 17 -6.16 5.63 0.85
CA THR A 17 -6.50 5.44 2.26
C THR A 17 -5.72 4.28 2.88
N TYR A 18 -5.56 3.16 2.16
CA TYR A 18 -4.73 2.04 2.62
C TYR A 18 -3.24 2.38 2.67
N HIS A 19 -2.77 3.16 1.69
CA HIS A 19 -1.41 3.70 1.66
C HIS A 19 -1.07 4.46 2.93
N ASP A 20 -1.95 5.37 3.34
CA ASP A 20 -1.77 6.20 4.53
C ASP A 20 -1.99 5.41 5.82
N ALA A 21 -2.93 4.46 5.85
CA ALA A 21 -3.23 3.68 7.05
C ALA A 21 -2.08 2.74 7.48
N ALA A 22 -1.29 2.22 6.52
CA ALA A 22 -0.16 1.34 6.78
C ALA A 22 0.94 1.97 7.68
N PRO A 23 1.52 3.16 7.37
CA PRO A 23 2.53 3.80 8.21
C PRO A 23 1.97 4.24 9.57
N PHE A 24 0.70 4.67 9.66
CA PHE A 24 0.10 4.99 10.96
C PHE A 24 -0.06 3.74 11.84
N SER A 25 -0.53 2.63 11.27
CA SER A 25 -0.66 1.36 11.99
C SER A 25 0.70 0.84 12.48
N ALA A 26 1.73 1.00 11.66
CA ALA A 26 3.11 0.70 12.01
C ALA A 26 3.66 1.58 13.16
N LYS A 27 3.40 2.90 13.12
CA LYS A 27 3.80 3.83 14.20
C LYS A 27 3.14 3.50 15.53
N LEU A 28 1.92 2.96 15.49
CA LEU A 28 1.21 2.46 16.68
C LEU A 28 1.69 1.07 17.14
N GLY A 29 2.70 0.50 16.49
CA GLY A 29 3.24 -0.83 16.81
C GLY A 29 2.36 -1.99 16.33
N ASN A 30 1.28 -1.72 15.61
CA ASN A 30 0.36 -2.74 15.13
C ASN A 30 0.79 -3.30 13.76
N LYS A 31 1.79 -4.19 13.80
CA LYS A 31 2.41 -4.79 12.62
C LYS A 31 1.42 -5.57 11.74
N LYS A 32 0.47 -6.28 12.37
CA LYS A 32 -0.57 -7.05 11.67
C LYS A 32 -1.50 -6.14 10.88
N LEU A 33 -1.88 -5.00 11.48
CA LEU A 33 -2.74 -4.03 10.82
C LEU A 33 -1.99 -3.28 9.71
N ALA A 34 -0.70 -2.97 9.92
CA ALA A 34 0.15 -2.44 8.86
C ALA A 34 0.26 -3.41 7.67
N LEU A 35 0.47 -4.71 7.93
CA LEU A 35 0.50 -5.73 6.90
C LEU A 35 -0.81 -5.76 6.10
N LEU A 36 -1.94 -5.81 6.81
CA LEU A 36 -3.27 -5.87 6.20
C LEU A 36 -3.52 -4.70 5.23
N TRP A 37 -3.21 -3.46 5.65
CA TRP A 37 -3.41 -2.30 4.77
C TRP A 37 -2.50 -2.33 3.55
N THR A 38 -1.26 -2.79 3.71
CA THR A 38 -0.30 -2.90 2.60
C THR A 38 -0.73 -3.97 1.59
N GLU A 39 -1.27 -5.10 2.05
CA GLU A 39 -1.83 -6.16 1.19
C GLU A 39 -3.07 -5.69 0.42
N LYS A 40 -3.95 -4.92 1.09
CA LYS A 40 -5.17 -4.37 0.48
C LYS A 40 -4.88 -3.35 -0.62
N GLU A 41 -3.84 -2.56 -0.46
CA GLU A 41 -3.37 -1.63 -1.49
C GLU A 41 -2.83 -2.36 -2.72
N LEU A 42 -2.00 -3.39 -2.50
CA LEU A 42 -1.45 -4.23 -3.56
C LEU A 42 -2.54 -4.96 -4.36
N GLU A 43 -3.57 -5.48 -3.68
CA GLU A 43 -4.74 -6.11 -4.31
C GLU A 43 -5.42 -5.15 -5.30
N ILE A 44 -5.58 -3.88 -4.91
CA ILE A 44 -6.11 -2.84 -5.78
C ILE A 44 -5.16 -2.54 -6.94
N GLY A 45 -3.86 -2.40 -6.67
CA GLY A 45 -2.85 -2.16 -7.70
C GLY A 45 -2.86 -3.22 -8.80
N TRP A 46 -2.95 -4.49 -8.43
CA TRP A 46 -3.05 -5.60 -9.39
C TRP A 46 -4.31 -5.54 -10.25
N HIS A 47 -5.45 -5.16 -9.67
CA HIS A 47 -6.70 -5.01 -10.42
C HIS A 47 -6.70 -3.80 -11.37
N CYS A 48 -5.99 -2.72 -11.04
CA CYS A 48 -6.03 -1.47 -11.81
C CYS A 48 -4.94 -1.31 -12.86
N VAL A 49 -3.70 -1.70 -12.56
CA VAL A 49 -2.53 -1.38 -13.40
C VAL A 49 -1.67 -2.57 -13.77
N SER A 50 -2.04 -3.79 -13.33
CA SER A 50 -1.32 -5.06 -13.48
C SER A 50 -0.09 -5.23 -12.56
N GLU A 51 0.27 -6.49 -12.30
CA GLU A 51 1.37 -6.89 -11.42
C GLU A 51 2.75 -6.35 -11.85
N ASP A 52 2.95 -6.13 -13.14
CA ASP A 52 4.23 -5.64 -13.67
C ASP A 52 4.48 -4.15 -13.44
N HIS A 53 3.48 -3.42 -12.98
CA HIS A 53 3.58 -1.99 -12.75
C HIS A 53 4.64 -1.68 -11.67
N PRO A 54 5.51 -0.66 -11.87
CA PRO A 54 6.56 -0.31 -10.91
C PRO A 54 6.03 -0.01 -9.50
N HIS A 55 4.79 0.46 -9.38
CA HIS A 55 4.13 0.66 -8.10
C HIS A 55 3.86 -0.66 -7.38
N CYS A 56 3.25 -1.64 -8.05
CA CYS A 56 2.95 -2.95 -7.47
C CYS A 56 4.22 -3.69 -7.02
N LYS A 57 5.34 -3.52 -7.75
CA LYS A 57 6.65 -4.06 -7.34
C LYS A 57 7.15 -3.47 -6.01
N LYS A 58 7.00 -2.15 -5.82
CA LYS A 58 7.36 -1.48 -4.55
C LYS A 58 6.46 -1.90 -3.40
N GLU A 59 5.16 -2.04 -3.66
CA GLU A 59 4.20 -2.50 -2.66
C GLU A 59 4.44 -3.96 -2.24
N LEU A 60 4.74 -4.84 -3.21
CA LEU A 60 5.11 -6.23 -2.95
C LEU A 60 6.38 -6.32 -2.07
N GLU A 61 7.38 -5.48 -2.33
CA GLU A 61 8.57 -5.39 -1.50
C GLU A 61 8.24 -4.94 -0.07
N ALA A 62 7.35 -3.96 0.08
CA ALA A 62 6.88 -3.51 1.38
C ALA A 62 6.12 -4.61 2.14
N VAL A 63 5.17 -5.30 1.49
CA VAL A 63 4.46 -6.46 2.07
C VAL A 63 5.45 -7.51 2.55
N SER A 64 6.46 -7.85 1.73
CA SER A 64 7.46 -8.86 2.07
C SER A 64 8.26 -8.48 3.32
N LYS A 65 8.71 -7.22 3.42
CA LYS A 65 9.44 -6.73 4.59
C LYS A 65 8.56 -6.70 5.85
N ILE A 66 7.32 -6.24 5.74
CA ILE A 66 6.38 -6.16 6.87
C ILE A 66 5.98 -7.55 7.35
N ARG A 67 5.78 -8.50 6.43
CA ARG A 67 5.50 -9.91 6.75
C ARG A 67 6.66 -10.52 7.54
N ALA A 68 7.89 -10.39 7.04
CA ALA A 68 9.08 -10.88 7.73
C ALA A 68 9.25 -10.28 9.13
N ALA A 69 8.97 -8.98 9.30
CA ALA A 69 9.00 -8.31 10.61
C ALA A 69 7.88 -8.78 11.57
N THR A 70 6.75 -9.22 11.01
CA THR A 70 5.62 -9.76 11.79
C THR A 70 5.90 -11.19 12.25
N GLU A 71 6.47 -12.02 11.37
CA GLU A 71 6.80 -13.43 11.66
C GLU A 71 7.98 -13.58 12.63
N ASN A 72 9.03 -12.75 12.48
CA ASN A 72 10.24 -12.86 13.31
C ASN A 72 10.09 -12.21 14.71
N CYS A 73 8.93 -11.67 15.06
CA CYS A 73 8.69 -10.88 16.28
C CYS A 73 9.68 -9.71 16.51
N GLY A 74 10.58 -9.41 15.57
CA GLY A 74 11.60 -8.38 15.69
C GLY A 74 11.00 -6.96 15.75
N PRO A 75 11.74 -5.96 16.27
CA PRO A 75 11.27 -4.58 16.29
C PRO A 75 10.86 -4.15 14.87
N PHE A 76 9.66 -3.57 14.75
CA PHE A 76 9.18 -3.11 13.46
C PHE A 76 9.89 -1.80 13.14
N ASP A 77 10.86 -1.87 12.24
CA ASP A 77 11.57 -0.68 11.80
C ASP A 77 10.62 0.20 10.99
N GLN A 78 10.34 1.40 11.51
CA GLN A 78 9.50 2.38 10.83
C GLN A 78 10.06 2.77 9.46
N SER A 79 11.36 2.53 9.21
CA SER A 79 11.99 2.71 7.90
C SER A 79 11.34 1.86 6.80
N ILE A 80 10.74 0.71 7.16
CA ILE A 80 10.05 -0.21 6.24
C ILE A 80 8.86 0.47 5.55
N VAL A 81 8.18 1.38 6.25
CA VAL A 81 7.03 2.16 5.75
C VAL A 81 7.38 3.64 5.51
N ALA A 82 8.54 4.11 5.92
CA ALA A 82 8.97 5.50 5.74
C ALA A 82 9.15 5.89 4.26
N GLY A 83 9.47 4.91 3.39
CA GLY A 83 9.53 5.12 1.94
C GLY A 83 8.18 5.33 1.25
N ARG A 84 7.07 5.26 2.02
CA ARG A 84 5.68 5.42 1.54
C ARG A 84 5.12 6.81 1.86
N SER A 85 5.96 7.83 2.00
CA SER A 85 5.52 9.18 2.40
C SER A 85 4.89 9.95 1.23
N LEU A 86 3.63 10.34 1.41
CA LEU A 86 2.80 11.29 0.65
C LEU A 86 3.00 11.25 -0.88
N MET A 87 2.23 10.39 -1.55
CA MET A 87 1.89 10.65 -2.95
C MET A 87 1.03 11.91 -3.03
N SER A 88 1.70 13.06 -3.11
CA SER A 88 1.13 14.31 -3.60
C SER A 88 0.68 14.08 -5.04
N THR A 89 -0.59 13.70 -5.21
CA THR A 89 -1.52 13.87 -6.36
C THR A 89 -1.05 13.70 -7.82
N GLU A 90 0.22 13.49 -8.12
CA GLU A 90 0.83 13.65 -9.43
C GLU A 90 1.69 12.41 -9.75
N SER A 91 1.09 11.41 -10.40
CA SER A 91 1.74 10.41 -11.28
C SER A 91 0.93 9.12 -11.36
N TRP A 92 -0.38 9.25 -11.57
CA TRP A 92 -1.18 8.20 -12.21
C TRP A 92 -1.72 8.76 -13.52
N THR A 93 -0.83 9.27 -14.37
CA THR A 93 -1.17 9.56 -15.76
C THR A 93 -1.09 8.26 -16.54
N LEU A 94 -2.26 7.82 -17.01
CA LEU A 94 -2.45 6.81 -18.05
C LEU A 94 -1.62 7.11 -19.30
#